data_AF-A0AA88LIG8-F1
#
_entry.id   AF-A0AA88LIG8-F1
#
_cell.length_a   1.000
_cell.length_b   1.000
_cell.length_c   1.000
_cell.angle_alpha   90.00
_cell.angle_beta   90.00
_cell.angle_gamma   90.00
#
_symmetry.space_group_name_H-M   'P 1'
#
loop_
_entity.id
_entity.type
_entity.pdbx_description
1 polymer ?
#
loop_
_entity_poly.entity_id
_entity_poly.type
_entity_poly.pdbx_seq_one_letter_code
_entity_poly.pdbx_strand_id
1 'polypeptide(L)'
;MFLRLLLILLTFSSHTQVCLALKELREQWAIYRNECIQSFSSSPPARGFVCNRTFDHYTCWPDGLPGSIVNVSCPWYLPWYRKVKQGKVYRVCGADGRWANGKNTTECDENDVRLEEYWRIVSKFRVMYTVGYSLSLAALVLALGILAAFRKLHCMRNNIHMNLFGSFILRAVSILVKDALLDLINTQTGQYHNQDQSMFDIKITAGCRVAMVMMQYSVIANNYWLLVEGLYLHSLLVITVFSERNYFYVYLCIGWGAPVIFVLPWATLKYLYENDLCWEKNVNMGYWWIIRSPILFAYLINFFIFIRIIKILMSKLKAHQMRYTDYKFRLAKSTLTLIPLLGIHAILFTFVIDESVDRESLLRLIRLFYDLFFSSFQGLLVAILYCFVNKEVQNEMLKRWKRWKLGKDIEEEYRNTHSQTAHGKGASVNMPLPPERSDTPDSAASAPPTEESRHLVIICRNGASLAQGISRAGLQEGTSNCSSLTEDICLEERIHNTNHPIGTEECDV
;
A
#
# COMPACT_ATOMS: atom_id res chain seq x y z
N MET A 1 -38.93 -1.26 4.27
CA MET A 1 -38.01 -0.85 5.36
C MET A 1 -37.93 -1.91 6.46
N PHE A 2 -39.03 -2.23 7.16
CA PHE A 2 -39.09 -3.22 8.25
C PHE A 2 -38.34 -4.53 8.00
N LEU A 3 -38.49 -5.17 6.83
CA LEU A 3 -37.80 -6.44 6.52
C LEU A 3 -36.26 -6.32 6.59
N ARG A 4 -35.68 -5.17 6.20
CA ARG A 4 -34.24 -4.91 6.36
C ARG A 4 -33.85 -4.69 7.82
N LEU A 5 -34.70 -4.03 8.61
CA LEU A 5 -34.46 -3.87 10.05
C LEU A 5 -34.54 -5.22 10.79
N LEU A 6 -35.47 -6.08 10.39
CA LEU A 6 -35.59 -7.45 10.92
C LEU A 6 -34.38 -8.31 10.53
N LEU A 7 -33.92 -8.25 9.27
CA LEU A 7 -32.67 -8.90 8.83
C LEU A 7 -31.44 -8.37 9.58
N ILE A 8 -31.35 -7.07 9.84
CA ILE A 8 -30.29 -6.48 10.68
C ILE A 8 -30.37 -7.03 12.11
N LEU A 9 -31.57 -7.12 12.71
CA LEU A 9 -31.74 -7.68 14.06
C LEU A 9 -31.44 -9.19 14.14
N LEU A 10 -31.78 -9.97 13.12
CA LEU A 10 -31.52 -11.41 13.04
C LEU A 10 -30.03 -11.72 12.77
N THR A 11 -29.37 -10.93 11.91
CA THR A 11 -27.91 -11.02 11.71
C THR A 11 -27.13 -10.54 12.94
N PHE A 12 -27.62 -9.52 13.64
CA PHE A 12 -27.08 -9.07 14.93
C PHE A 12 -27.19 -10.17 15.99
N SER A 13 -28.40 -10.68 16.23
CA SER A 13 -28.70 -11.75 17.20
C SER A 13 -27.83 -12.99 16.98
N SER A 14 -27.73 -13.47 15.73
CA SER A 14 -26.89 -14.61 15.41
C SER A 14 -25.40 -14.31 15.61
N HIS A 15 -24.83 -13.26 15.01
CA HIS A 15 -23.38 -13.05 15.04
C HIS A 15 -22.76 -12.80 16.42
N THR A 16 -23.53 -12.36 17.43
CA THR A 16 -23.10 -12.30 18.85
C THR A 16 -22.43 -13.60 19.34
N GLN A 17 -22.97 -14.73 18.88
CA GLN A 17 -22.77 -16.06 19.48
C GLN A 17 -21.33 -16.62 19.36
N VAL A 18 -20.53 -16.15 18.40
CA VAL A 18 -19.12 -16.58 18.23
C VAL A 18 -18.16 -15.76 19.09
N CYS A 19 -18.55 -14.53 19.49
CA CYS A 19 -17.65 -13.62 20.18
C CYS A 19 -17.62 -13.81 21.70
N LEU A 20 -18.74 -14.25 22.29
CA LEU A 20 -18.74 -14.70 23.70
C LEU A 20 -17.70 -15.81 23.91
N ALA A 21 -17.69 -16.84 23.05
CA ALA A 21 -17.03 -18.12 23.29
C ALA A 21 -15.57 -18.06 23.79
N LEU A 22 -14.75 -17.09 23.35
CA LEU A 22 -13.34 -17.00 23.77
C LEU A 22 -13.14 -16.14 25.03
N LYS A 23 -14.02 -15.16 25.29
CA LYS A 23 -14.07 -14.45 26.57
C LYS A 23 -14.65 -15.39 27.65
N GLU A 24 -15.77 -16.03 27.32
CA GLU A 24 -16.41 -17.10 28.07
C GLU A 24 -15.37 -18.17 28.46
N LEU A 25 -14.60 -18.71 27.52
CA LEU A 25 -13.53 -19.68 27.80
C LEU A 25 -12.54 -19.23 28.89
N ARG A 26 -12.16 -17.95 28.92
CA ARG A 26 -11.26 -17.42 29.96
C ARG A 26 -11.98 -17.27 31.30
N GLU A 27 -13.23 -16.81 31.31
CA GLU A 27 -14.03 -16.63 32.52
C GLU A 27 -14.39 -18.00 33.13
N GLN A 28 -14.83 -18.96 32.31
CA GLN A 28 -15.05 -20.37 32.67
C GLN A 28 -13.75 -21.03 33.20
N TRP A 29 -12.58 -20.81 32.58
CA TRP A 29 -11.30 -21.30 33.11
C TRP A 29 -10.94 -20.66 34.47
N ALA A 30 -11.20 -19.37 34.65
CA ALA A 30 -10.95 -18.68 35.91
C ALA A 30 -11.86 -19.19 37.04
N ILE A 31 -13.13 -19.47 36.74
CA ILE A 31 -14.07 -20.11 37.66
C ILE A 31 -13.57 -21.52 38.02
N TYR A 32 -13.24 -22.36 37.04
CA TYR A 32 -12.70 -23.72 37.27
C TYR A 32 -11.43 -23.71 38.13
N ARG A 33 -10.51 -22.76 37.90
CA ARG A 33 -9.31 -22.56 38.73
C ARG A 33 -9.67 -22.20 40.17
N ASN A 34 -10.64 -21.31 40.38
CA ASN A 34 -11.05 -20.88 41.71
C ASN A 34 -11.78 -22.00 42.46
N GLU A 35 -12.69 -22.74 41.82
CA GLU A 35 -13.30 -23.96 42.36
C GLU A 35 -12.25 -24.99 42.80
N CYS A 36 -11.21 -25.20 41.99
CA CYS A 36 -10.12 -26.11 42.32
C CYS A 36 -9.36 -25.67 43.58
N ILE A 37 -8.97 -24.40 43.69
CA ILE A 37 -8.26 -23.85 44.85
C ILE A 37 -9.14 -23.88 46.11
N GLN A 38 -10.45 -23.63 45.97
CA GLN A 38 -11.41 -23.73 47.06
C GLN A 38 -11.56 -25.18 47.53
N SER A 39 -11.66 -26.14 46.60
CA SER A 39 -11.70 -27.59 46.89
C SER A 39 -10.45 -28.08 47.63
N PHE A 40 -9.27 -27.58 47.27
CA PHE A 40 -8.02 -27.86 47.98
C PHE A 40 -8.02 -27.34 49.42
N SER A 41 -8.76 -26.25 49.68
CA SER A 41 -8.85 -25.61 51.00
C SER A 41 -9.92 -26.24 51.89
N SER A 42 -11.00 -26.78 51.33
CA SER A 42 -12.08 -27.45 52.06
C SER A 42 -11.83 -28.94 52.33
N SER A 43 -11.04 -29.60 51.48
CA SER A 43 -10.74 -31.04 51.64
C SER A 43 -9.68 -31.25 52.73
N PRO A 44 -9.87 -32.17 53.69
CA PRO A 44 -8.91 -32.39 54.78
C PRO A 44 -7.52 -32.79 54.24
N PRO A 45 -6.42 -32.47 54.94
CA PRO A 45 -5.09 -32.87 54.51
C PRO A 45 -4.96 -34.41 54.50
N ALA A 46 -4.34 -34.94 53.44
CA ALA A 46 -4.11 -36.37 53.29
C ALA A 46 -3.22 -36.92 54.42
N ARG A 47 -3.52 -38.12 54.90
CA ARG A 47 -2.75 -38.79 55.96
C ARG A 47 -1.79 -39.80 55.35
N GLY A 48 -0.49 -39.55 55.43
CA GLY A 48 0.57 -40.44 54.96
C GLY A 48 1.35 -39.87 53.78
N PHE A 49 2.09 -40.75 53.10
CA PHE A 49 2.94 -40.39 51.96
C PHE A 49 2.10 -40.41 50.68
N VAL A 50 1.95 -39.26 50.02
CA VAL A 50 1.11 -39.05 48.81
C VAL A 50 1.73 -38.03 47.87
N CYS A 51 1.35 -38.06 46.60
CA CYS A 51 1.55 -36.91 45.71
C CYS A 51 0.51 -35.84 46.03
N ASN A 52 0.96 -34.69 46.56
CA ASN A 52 0.07 -33.59 46.95
C ASN A 52 -0.81 -33.09 45.78
N ARG A 53 -2.09 -32.81 46.09
CA ARG A 53 -3.04 -32.11 45.21
C ARG A 53 -2.43 -30.84 44.60
N THR A 54 -2.70 -30.59 43.31
CA THR A 54 -2.12 -29.44 42.59
C THR A 54 -2.95 -29.04 41.37
N PHE A 55 -2.96 -27.74 41.04
CA PHE A 55 -3.55 -27.24 39.79
C PHE A 55 -2.44 -26.98 38.78
N ASP A 56 -2.45 -27.66 37.64
CA ASP A 56 -1.37 -27.60 36.64
C ASP A 56 -1.65 -26.62 35.48
N HIS A 57 -2.46 -25.59 35.77
CA HIS A 57 -3.03 -24.63 34.81
C HIS A 57 -4.03 -25.21 33.78
N TYR A 58 -4.29 -26.52 33.79
CA TYR A 58 -5.23 -27.20 32.88
C TYR A 58 -6.25 -28.06 33.63
N THR A 59 -5.82 -28.86 34.62
CA THR A 59 -6.71 -29.72 35.42
C THR A 59 -6.41 -29.61 36.92
N CYS A 60 -7.46 -29.80 37.72
CA CYS A 60 -7.38 -29.96 39.16
C CYS A 60 -6.97 -31.41 39.53
N TRP A 61 -5.74 -31.63 40.03
CA TRP A 61 -5.29 -32.94 40.48
C TRP A 61 -5.57 -33.12 41.98
N PRO A 62 -6.31 -34.17 42.40
CA PRO A 62 -6.45 -34.55 43.81
C PRO A 62 -5.16 -35.21 44.33
N ASP A 63 -5.12 -35.54 45.63
CA ASP A 63 -3.97 -36.25 46.21
C ASP A 63 -3.86 -37.67 45.63
N GLY A 64 -2.64 -38.05 45.21
CA GLY A 64 -2.35 -39.33 44.56
C GLY A 64 -1.67 -40.34 45.48
N LEU A 65 -2.10 -41.60 45.44
CA LEU A 65 -1.40 -42.70 46.11
C LEU A 65 -0.06 -42.99 45.40
N PRO A 66 1.07 -43.17 46.12
CA PRO A 66 2.36 -43.48 45.51
C PRO A 66 2.32 -44.73 44.64
N GLY A 67 2.95 -44.67 43.46
CA GLY A 67 2.97 -45.77 42.49
C GLY A 67 1.65 -45.99 41.71
N SER A 68 0.65 -45.12 41.87
CA SER A 68 -0.66 -45.24 41.20
C SER A 68 -0.88 -44.23 40.06
N ILE A 69 -1.80 -44.55 39.15
CA ILE A 69 -2.24 -43.64 38.09
C ILE A 69 -3.50 -42.89 38.55
N VAL A 70 -3.38 -41.59 38.77
CA VAL A 70 -4.51 -40.72 39.07
C VAL A 70 -5.20 -40.35 37.77
N ASN A 71 -6.52 -40.48 37.73
CA ASN A 71 -7.36 -40.11 36.59
C ASN A 71 -8.47 -39.15 37.03
N VAL A 72 -8.77 -38.18 36.17
CA VAL A 72 -9.72 -37.09 36.41
C VAL A 72 -10.45 -36.78 35.10
N SER A 73 -11.74 -36.43 35.15
CA SER A 73 -12.50 -36.11 33.94
C SER A 73 -11.96 -34.87 33.21
N CYS A 74 -12.16 -34.80 31.89
CA CYS A 74 -11.81 -33.62 31.10
C CYS A 74 -12.39 -32.33 31.71
N PRO A 75 -11.63 -31.22 31.78
CA PRO A 75 -12.11 -29.96 32.35
C PRO A 75 -13.37 -29.43 31.65
N TRP A 76 -14.36 -29.00 32.44
CA TRP A 76 -15.66 -28.59 31.90
C TRP A 76 -15.61 -27.24 31.15
N TYR A 77 -14.56 -26.44 31.33
CA TYR A 77 -14.39 -25.14 30.65
C TYR A 77 -14.06 -25.28 29.15
N LEU A 78 -13.67 -26.48 28.68
CA LEU A 78 -13.26 -26.69 27.30
C LEU A 78 -14.43 -26.42 26.33
N PRO A 79 -14.26 -25.66 25.23
CA PRO A 79 -15.35 -25.35 24.29
C PRO A 79 -16.02 -26.60 23.72
N TRP A 80 -15.23 -27.67 23.55
CA TRP A 80 -15.63 -28.98 23.07
C TRP A 80 -15.97 -29.99 24.17
N TYR A 81 -16.11 -29.57 25.44
CA TYR A 81 -16.40 -30.47 26.57
C TYR A 81 -17.61 -31.40 26.33
N ARG A 82 -18.62 -30.96 25.55
CA ARG A 82 -19.75 -31.82 25.15
C ARG A 82 -19.34 -33.06 24.35
N LYS A 83 -18.26 -33.00 23.57
CA LYS A 83 -17.68 -34.13 22.83
C LYS A 83 -16.87 -35.05 23.75
N VAL A 84 -16.06 -34.46 24.63
CA VAL A 84 -15.08 -35.17 25.49
C VAL A 84 -15.56 -35.43 26.93
N LYS A 85 -16.86 -35.26 27.22
CA LYS A 85 -17.42 -35.36 28.59
C LYS A 85 -17.14 -36.68 29.31
N GLN A 86 -16.96 -37.77 28.56
CA GLN A 86 -16.65 -39.10 29.11
C GLN A 86 -15.14 -39.36 29.24
N GLY A 87 -14.30 -38.55 28.59
CA GLY A 87 -12.85 -38.70 28.58
C GLY A 87 -12.19 -38.27 29.87
N LYS A 88 -10.94 -38.70 30.04
CA LYS A 88 -10.12 -38.49 31.24
C LYS A 88 -8.71 -38.03 30.91
N VAL A 89 -8.18 -37.22 31.82
CA VAL A 89 -6.76 -36.87 31.92
C VAL A 89 -6.10 -37.83 32.91
N TYR A 90 -4.91 -38.34 32.57
CA TYR A 90 -4.18 -39.29 33.42
C TYR A 90 -2.80 -38.75 33.81
N ARG A 91 -2.38 -38.99 35.06
CA ARG A 91 -1.06 -38.62 35.57
C ARG A 91 -0.56 -39.66 36.58
N VAL A 92 0.71 -40.01 36.50
CA VAL A 92 1.32 -41.01 37.38
C VAL A 92 1.86 -40.32 38.64
N CYS A 93 1.51 -40.87 39.81
CA CYS A 93 2.16 -40.55 41.08
C CYS A 93 3.31 -41.54 41.29
N GLY A 94 4.54 -41.04 41.44
CA GLY A 94 5.73 -41.85 41.66
C GLY A 94 5.75 -42.56 43.01
N ALA A 95 6.54 -43.62 43.12
CA ALA A 95 6.78 -44.31 44.40
C ALA A 95 7.58 -43.45 45.40
N ASP A 96 8.16 -42.34 44.94
CA ASP A 96 8.86 -41.30 45.71
C ASP A 96 7.92 -40.18 46.21
N GLY A 97 6.60 -40.32 46.02
CA GLY A 97 5.60 -39.31 46.41
C GLY A 97 5.59 -38.06 45.53
N ARG A 98 6.25 -38.09 44.36
CA ARG A 98 6.27 -36.96 43.41
C ARG A 98 5.47 -37.27 42.16
N TRP A 99 4.88 -36.24 41.57
CA TRP A 99 4.22 -36.37 40.27
C TRP A 99 5.24 -36.64 39.16
N ALA A 100 4.96 -37.60 38.28
CA ALA A 100 5.80 -37.85 37.12
C ALA A 100 5.83 -36.67 36.13
N ASN A 101 6.92 -36.58 35.37
CA ASN A 101 7.13 -35.59 34.32
C ASN A 101 6.33 -35.94 33.05
N GLY A 102 5.01 -35.88 33.14
CA GLY A 102 4.09 -36.10 32.02
C GLY A 102 2.65 -36.30 32.48
N LYS A 103 1.71 -36.03 31.59
CA LYS A 103 0.29 -36.39 31.70
C LYS A 103 -0.22 -36.81 30.34
N ASN A 104 -1.21 -37.69 30.30
CA ASN A 104 -1.90 -38.07 29.07
C ASN A 104 -3.22 -37.29 28.95
N THR A 105 -3.38 -36.52 27.88
CA THR A 105 -4.54 -35.66 27.59
C THR A 105 -5.39 -36.14 26.42
N THR A 106 -5.01 -37.22 25.72
CA THR A 106 -5.54 -37.56 24.38
C THR A 106 -7.03 -37.86 24.32
N GLU A 107 -7.69 -38.20 25.42
CA GLU A 107 -9.17 -38.34 25.48
C GLU A 107 -9.90 -37.00 25.58
N CYS A 108 -9.19 -35.91 25.88
CA CYS A 108 -9.70 -34.56 26.08
C CYS A 108 -9.30 -33.56 24.98
N ASP A 109 -8.36 -33.92 24.12
CA ASP A 109 -7.84 -33.07 23.05
C ASP A 109 -8.75 -33.11 21.81
N GLU A 110 -9.02 -31.95 21.21
CA GLU A 110 -9.92 -31.84 20.05
C GLU A 110 -9.16 -32.02 18.73
N ASN A 111 -9.26 -33.22 18.14
CA ASN A 111 -8.79 -33.53 16.79
C ASN A 111 -9.69 -32.89 15.70
N ASP A 112 -9.89 -31.56 15.71
CA ASP A 112 -10.61 -30.87 14.63
C ASP A 112 -9.68 -30.54 13.44
N VAL A 113 -9.59 -31.51 12.53
CA VAL A 113 -8.89 -31.40 11.24
C VAL A 113 -9.36 -30.18 10.41
N ARG A 114 -10.62 -29.72 10.59
CA ARG A 114 -11.13 -28.53 9.88
C ARG A 114 -10.50 -27.24 10.40
N LEU A 115 -10.18 -27.18 11.69
CA LEU A 115 -9.52 -26.04 12.31
C LEU A 115 -8.06 -25.94 11.85
N GLU A 116 -7.33 -27.05 11.80
CA GLU A 116 -5.98 -27.11 11.23
C GLU A 116 -5.96 -26.69 9.76
N GLU A 117 -6.89 -27.21 8.95
CA GLU A 117 -7.02 -26.81 7.54
C GLU A 117 -7.34 -25.32 7.39
N TYR A 118 -8.24 -24.78 8.22
CA TYR A 118 -8.56 -23.35 8.21
C TYR A 118 -7.31 -22.49 8.50
N TRP A 119 -6.55 -22.80 9.55
CA TRP A 119 -5.30 -22.10 9.86
C TRP A 119 -4.26 -22.25 8.74
N ARG A 120 -4.13 -23.44 8.15
CA ARG A 120 -3.25 -23.72 7.01
C ARG A 120 -3.60 -22.86 5.78
N ILE A 121 -4.88 -22.60 5.51
CA ILE A 121 -5.29 -21.74 4.40
C ILE A 121 -5.09 -20.25 4.75
N VAL A 122 -5.45 -19.82 5.96
CA VAL A 122 -5.21 -18.43 6.41
C VAL A 122 -3.71 -18.08 6.40
N SER A 123 -2.84 -19.02 6.74
CA SER A 123 -1.39 -18.88 6.62
C SER A 123 -0.94 -18.67 5.16
N LYS A 124 -1.47 -19.44 4.20
CA LYS A 124 -1.22 -19.20 2.76
C LYS A 124 -1.70 -17.81 2.31
N PHE A 125 -2.83 -17.33 2.83
CA PHE A 125 -3.32 -15.98 2.52
C PHE A 125 -2.41 -14.89 3.10
N ARG A 126 -1.81 -15.10 4.29
CA ARG A 126 -0.78 -14.21 4.85
C ARG A 126 0.42 -14.10 3.91
N VAL A 127 1.00 -15.21 3.48
CA VAL A 127 2.14 -15.19 2.54
C VAL A 127 1.77 -14.44 1.25
N MET A 128 0.58 -14.70 0.69
CA MET A 128 0.09 -14.01 -0.51
C MET A 128 0.03 -12.47 -0.33
N TYR A 129 -0.66 -11.96 0.70
CA TYR A 129 -0.76 -10.51 0.86
C TYR A 129 0.56 -9.86 1.28
N THR A 130 1.43 -10.56 2.02
CA THR A 130 2.76 -10.07 2.38
C THR A 130 3.62 -9.85 1.14
N VAL A 131 3.62 -10.80 0.19
CA VAL A 131 4.29 -10.63 -1.11
C VAL A 131 3.67 -9.47 -1.90
N GLY A 132 2.33 -9.40 -1.97
CA GLY A 132 1.62 -8.33 -2.66
C GLY A 132 1.94 -6.92 -2.13
N TYR A 133 1.86 -6.73 -0.80
CA TYR A 133 2.22 -5.46 -0.16
C TYR A 133 3.71 -5.12 -0.28
N SER A 134 4.61 -6.11 -0.26
CA SER A 134 6.05 -5.87 -0.43
C SER A 134 6.39 -5.38 -1.85
N LEU A 135 5.82 -6.02 -2.88
CA LEU A 135 5.97 -5.60 -4.28
C LEU A 135 5.32 -4.23 -4.54
N SER A 136 4.14 -4.01 -3.97
CA SER A 136 3.42 -2.73 -3.99
C SER A 136 4.24 -1.61 -3.33
N LEU A 137 4.84 -1.86 -2.16
CA LEU A 137 5.69 -0.91 -1.44
C LEU A 137 6.91 -0.51 -2.27
N ALA A 138 7.64 -1.47 -2.84
CA ALA A 138 8.80 -1.20 -3.68
C ALA A 138 8.43 -0.35 -4.92
N ALA A 139 7.34 -0.71 -5.60
CA ALA A 139 6.84 0.03 -6.75
C ALA A 139 6.40 1.46 -6.40
N LEU A 140 5.72 1.65 -5.27
CA LEU A 140 5.25 2.96 -4.80
C LEU A 140 6.39 3.86 -4.33
N VAL A 141 7.39 3.33 -3.64
CA VAL A 141 8.59 4.09 -3.22
C VAL A 141 9.36 4.58 -4.44
N LEU A 142 9.54 3.72 -5.46
CA LEU A 142 10.16 4.11 -6.73
C LEU A 142 9.32 5.17 -7.46
N ALA A 143 8.01 4.99 -7.56
CA ALA A 143 7.10 5.94 -8.20
C ALA A 143 7.09 7.31 -7.50
N LEU A 144 6.98 7.32 -6.16
CA LEU A 144 7.04 8.54 -5.36
C LEU A 144 8.40 9.26 -5.50
N GLY A 145 9.50 8.50 -5.50
CA GLY A 145 10.85 9.03 -5.73
C GLY A 145 11.00 9.69 -7.11
N ILE A 146 10.45 9.07 -8.17
CA ILE A 146 10.40 9.66 -9.52
C ILE A 146 9.61 10.98 -9.50
N LEU A 147 8.37 10.97 -9.01
CA LEU A 147 7.53 12.17 -9.02
C LEU A 147 8.11 13.31 -8.18
N ALA A 148 8.75 13.01 -7.04
CA ALA A 148 9.42 14.01 -6.18
C ALA A 148 10.72 14.57 -6.79
N ALA A 149 11.50 13.75 -7.50
CA ALA A 149 12.75 14.19 -8.13
C ALA A 149 12.52 15.12 -9.33
N PHE A 150 11.42 14.92 -10.05
CA PHE A 150 11.05 15.75 -11.21
C PHE A 150 10.17 16.93 -10.81
N ARG A 151 10.77 18.00 -10.27
CA ARG A 151 10.07 19.26 -9.93
C ARG A 151 9.14 19.81 -11.03
N LYS A 152 9.42 19.55 -12.32
CA LYS A 152 8.54 19.93 -13.45
C LYS A 152 7.17 19.23 -13.45
N LEU A 153 7.03 18.11 -12.74
CA LEU A 153 5.78 17.36 -12.57
C LEU A 153 5.00 17.78 -11.30
N HIS A 154 5.46 18.76 -10.52
CA HIS A 154 4.78 19.22 -9.30
C HIS A 154 3.56 20.11 -9.63
N CYS A 155 2.51 19.48 -10.14
CA CYS A 155 1.18 20.04 -10.40
C CYS A 155 0.19 19.58 -9.33
N MET A 156 -0.92 20.30 -9.09
CA MET A 156 -1.95 19.95 -8.08
C MET A 156 -2.39 18.47 -8.18
N ARG A 157 -2.74 18.02 -9.39
CA ARG A 157 -3.04 16.60 -9.72
C ARG A 157 -1.97 15.64 -9.19
N ASN A 158 -0.71 15.94 -9.46
CA ASN A 158 0.42 15.06 -9.12
C ASN A 158 0.71 15.09 -7.62
N ASN A 159 0.51 16.22 -6.95
CA ASN A 159 0.61 16.33 -5.49
C ASN A 159 -0.48 15.49 -4.78
N ILE A 160 -1.69 15.39 -5.35
CA ILE A 160 -2.74 14.47 -4.88
C ILE A 160 -2.29 13.01 -5.07
N HIS A 161 -1.79 12.63 -6.25
CA HIS A 161 -1.25 11.28 -6.49
C HIS A 161 -0.07 10.94 -5.54
N MET A 162 0.83 11.88 -5.25
CA MET A 162 1.93 11.69 -4.30
C MET A 162 1.44 11.45 -2.87
N ASN A 163 0.39 12.15 -2.42
CA ASN A 163 -0.24 11.89 -1.12
C ASN A 163 -0.96 10.53 -1.10
N LEU A 164 -1.65 10.16 -2.19
CA LEU A 164 -2.26 8.83 -2.35
C LEU A 164 -1.19 7.73 -2.26
N PHE A 165 -0.07 7.87 -2.97
CA PHE A 165 1.05 6.92 -2.91
C PHE A 165 1.60 6.84 -1.48
N GLY A 166 1.77 7.98 -0.80
CA GLY A 166 2.13 8.04 0.61
C GLY A 166 1.15 7.28 1.52
N SER A 167 -0.16 7.37 1.27
CA SER A 167 -1.18 6.61 2.02
C SER A 167 -1.07 5.09 1.81
N PHE A 168 -0.76 4.64 0.59
CA PHE A 168 -0.54 3.22 0.31
C PHE A 168 0.77 2.70 0.90
N ILE A 169 1.85 3.49 0.84
CA ILE A 169 3.13 3.18 1.50
C ILE A 169 2.91 3.03 3.01
N LEU A 170 2.22 4.00 3.63
CA LEU A 170 1.91 3.98 5.07
C LEU A 170 1.10 2.73 5.44
N ARG A 171 0.11 2.36 4.62
CA ARG A 171 -0.73 1.18 4.81
C ARG A 171 0.05 -0.13 4.66
N ALA A 172 0.89 -0.26 3.64
CA ALA A 172 1.74 -1.43 3.44
C ALA A 172 2.73 -1.62 4.61
N VAL A 173 3.43 -0.55 5.00
CA VAL A 173 4.37 -0.56 6.14
C VAL A 173 3.65 -0.91 7.44
N SER A 174 2.49 -0.31 7.73
CA SER A 174 1.76 -0.56 8.98
C SER A 174 1.24 -2.01 9.10
N ILE A 175 0.84 -2.63 7.98
CA ILE A 175 0.44 -4.04 7.94
C ILE A 175 1.66 -4.94 8.18
N LEU A 176 2.75 -4.74 7.43
CA LEU A 176 3.97 -5.54 7.56
C LEU A 176 4.59 -5.44 8.97
N VAL A 177 4.61 -4.25 9.59
CA VAL A 177 5.08 -4.05 10.96
C VAL A 177 4.18 -4.76 11.98
N LYS A 178 2.85 -4.72 11.80
CA LYS A 178 1.91 -5.47 12.65
C LYS A 178 2.16 -6.98 12.55
N ASP A 179 2.27 -7.53 11.35
CA ASP A 179 2.43 -8.97 11.16
C ASP A 179 3.76 -9.47 11.72
N ALA A 180 4.87 -8.76 11.46
CA ALA A 180 6.18 -9.09 12.05
C ALA A 180 6.18 -9.06 13.59
N LEU A 181 5.43 -8.12 14.19
CA LEU A 181 5.36 -7.99 15.65
C LEU A 181 4.42 -9.03 16.30
N LEU A 182 3.35 -9.44 15.62
CA LEU A 182 2.54 -10.58 16.04
C LEU A 182 3.32 -11.89 15.98
N ASP A 183 4.16 -12.09 14.95
CA ASP A 183 4.95 -13.31 14.82
C ASP A 183 6.09 -13.38 15.85
N LEU A 184 6.63 -12.23 16.28
CA LEU A 184 7.52 -12.13 17.44
C LEU A 184 6.82 -12.51 18.76
N ILE A 185 5.57 -12.09 18.97
CA ILE A 185 4.78 -12.46 20.17
C ILE A 185 4.48 -13.97 20.17
N ASN A 186 4.02 -14.50 19.04
CA ASN A 186 3.65 -15.91 18.90
C ASN A 186 4.86 -16.84 19.12
N THR A 187 6.04 -16.47 18.63
CA THR A 187 7.27 -17.26 18.83
C THR A 187 7.76 -17.26 20.27
N GLN A 188 7.72 -16.12 20.98
CA GLN A 188 8.15 -16.07 22.39
C GLN A 188 7.17 -16.75 23.35
N THR A 189 5.87 -16.77 23.04
CA THR A 189 4.85 -17.43 23.89
C THR A 189 5.08 -18.95 24.03
N GLY A 190 5.83 -19.56 23.10
CA GLY A 190 6.17 -20.99 23.14
C GLY A 190 7.42 -21.36 23.96
N GLN A 191 8.16 -20.40 24.52
CA GLN A 191 9.46 -20.64 25.16
C GLN A 191 9.45 -20.28 26.66
N TYR A 192 10.02 -21.16 27.48
CA TYR A 192 9.77 -21.26 28.93
C TYR A 192 10.11 -20.00 29.75
N HIS A 193 9.30 -19.73 30.78
CA HIS A 193 9.44 -18.64 31.75
C HIS A 193 10.87 -18.46 32.27
N ASN A 194 11.40 -17.23 32.21
CA ASN A 194 12.48 -16.75 33.08
C ASN A 194 12.16 -15.35 33.64
N GLN A 195 12.75 -14.99 34.78
CA GLN A 195 12.20 -13.96 35.67
C GLN A 195 12.37 -12.52 35.19
N ASP A 196 13.39 -12.22 34.37
CA ASP A 196 13.67 -10.87 33.84
C ASP A 196 12.75 -10.44 32.68
N GLN A 197 11.88 -11.33 32.21
CA GLN A 197 11.16 -11.18 30.93
C GLN A 197 9.99 -10.17 30.99
N SER A 198 9.54 -9.77 32.18
CA SER A 198 8.36 -8.90 32.40
C SER A 198 8.48 -7.52 31.74
N MET A 199 9.63 -6.85 31.86
CA MET A 199 9.86 -5.54 31.22
C MET A 199 9.96 -5.63 29.69
N PHE A 200 10.36 -6.78 29.15
CA PHE A 200 10.46 -7.00 27.70
C PHE A 200 9.06 -7.20 27.09
N ASP A 201 8.24 -8.04 27.73
CA ASP A 201 6.85 -8.29 27.32
C ASP A 201 5.99 -7.01 27.35
N ILE A 202 6.13 -6.18 28.38
CA ILE A 202 5.45 -4.86 28.44
C ILE A 202 5.80 -3.98 27.22
N LYS A 203 7.07 -3.96 26.80
CA LYS A 203 7.51 -3.15 25.64
C LYS A 203 6.98 -3.70 24.31
N ILE A 204 7.01 -5.02 24.12
CA ILE A 204 6.43 -5.66 22.92
C ILE A 204 4.92 -5.49 22.87
N THR A 205 4.22 -5.69 23.99
CA THR A 205 2.78 -5.50 24.12
C THR A 205 2.37 -4.05 23.83
N ALA A 206 3.11 -3.06 24.34
CA ALA A 206 2.90 -1.65 24.01
C ALA A 206 3.14 -1.35 22.52
N GLY A 207 4.23 -1.87 21.94
CA GLY A 207 4.52 -1.76 20.51
C GLY A 207 3.40 -2.34 19.64
N CYS A 208 2.84 -3.49 20.03
CA CYS A 208 1.76 -4.14 19.28
C CYS A 208 0.47 -3.31 19.29
N ARG A 209 0.13 -2.67 20.41
CA ARG A 209 -1.00 -1.72 20.49
C ARG A 209 -0.80 -0.53 19.55
N VAL A 210 0.40 0.06 19.53
CA VAL A 210 0.74 1.16 18.60
C VAL A 210 0.66 0.70 17.14
N ALA A 211 1.19 -0.48 16.81
CA ALA A 211 1.10 -1.06 15.47
C ALA A 211 -0.35 -1.31 15.04
N MET A 212 -1.22 -1.79 15.94
CA MET A 212 -2.66 -1.95 15.68
C MET A 212 -3.36 -0.61 15.40
N VAL A 213 -3.11 0.43 16.20
CA VAL A 213 -3.67 1.78 15.96
C VAL A 213 -3.17 2.35 14.63
N MET A 214 -1.88 2.19 14.34
CA MET A 214 -1.26 2.65 13.09
C MET A 214 -1.79 1.92 11.85
N MET A 215 -2.08 0.62 11.98
CA MET A 215 -2.80 -0.15 10.95
C MET A 215 -4.20 0.43 10.69
N GLN A 216 -5.01 0.68 11.73
CA GLN A 216 -6.36 1.24 11.52
C GLN A 216 -6.29 2.65 10.91
N TYR A 217 -5.38 3.50 11.39
CA TYR A 217 -5.17 4.84 10.84
C TYR A 217 -4.79 4.80 9.36
N SER A 218 -3.79 4.00 8.99
CA SER A 218 -3.31 3.92 7.60
C SER A 218 -4.33 3.27 6.65
N VAL A 219 -5.12 2.30 7.12
CA VAL A 219 -6.26 1.75 6.36
C VAL A 219 -7.35 2.80 6.12
N ILE A 220 -7.73 3.58 7.13
CA ILE A 220 -8.75 4.63 6.97
C ILE A 220 -8.21 5.78 6.11
N ALA A 221 -6.98 6.27 6.36
CA ALA A 221 -6.34 7.31 5.58
C ALA A 221 -6.20 6.94 4.10
N ASN A 222 -5.83 5.70 3.77
CA ASN A 222 -5.79 5.24 2.39
C ASN A 222 -7.18 5.29 1.72
N ASN A 223 -8.25 4.90 2.42
CA ASN A 223 -9.62 5.01 1.90
C ASN A 223 -10.09 6.46 1.74
N TYR A 224 -9.69 7.36 2.64
CA TYR A 224 -9.97 8.79 2.52
C TYR A 224 -9.16 9.47 1.42
N TRP A 225 -7.93 9.02 1.13
CA TRP A 225 -7.17 9.49 -0.03
C TRP A 225 -7.73 9.00 -1.38
N LEU A 226 -8.22 7.76 -1.44
CA LEU A 226 -8.99 7.26 -2.59
C LEU A 226 -10.27 8.08 -2.81
N LEU A 227 -10.95 8.49 -1.72
CA LEU A 227 -12.10 9.40 -1.77
C LEU A 227 -11.74 10.83 -2.23
N VAL A 228 -10.62 11.38 -1.75
CA VAL A 228 -10.11 12.69 -2.18
C VAL A 228 -9.79 12.69 -3.68
N GLU A 229 -9.18 11.62 -4.20
CA GLU A 229 -8.91 11.48 -5.63
C GLU A 229 -10.19 11.38 -6.47
N GLY A 230 -11.17 10.58 -6.02
CA GLY A 230 -12.49 10.52 -6.65
C GLY A 230 -13.21 11.88 -6.68
N LEU A 231 -13.20 12.61 -5.55
CA LEU A 231 -13.76 13.96 -5.44
C LEU A 231 -13.04 14.97 -6.33
N TYR A 232 -11.71 14.92 -6.39
CA TYR A 232 -10.90 15.78 -7.26
C TYR A 232 -11.22 15.53 -8.74
N LEU A 233 -11.23 14.27 -9.18
CA LEU A 233 -11.53 13.89 -10.58
C LEU A 233 -12.97 14.24 -10.97
N HIS A 234 -13.94 14.05 -10.08
CA HIS A 234 -15.32 14.51 -10.28
C HIS A 234 -15.40 16.04 -10.42
N SER A 235 -14.72 16.80 -9.55
CA SER A 235 -14.73 18.27 -9.55
C SER A 235 -14.12 18.83 -10.85
N LEU A 236 -13.02 18.23 -11.30
CA LEU A 236 -12.35 18.54 -12.58
C LEU A 236 -13.25 18.29 -13.80
N LEU A 237 -14.02 17.19 -13.80
CA LEU A 237 -14.90 16.83 -14.92
C LEU A 237 -16.22 17.59 -14.99
N VAL A 238 -16.74 18.06 -13.84
CA VAL A 238 -18.09 18.63 -13.74
C VAL A 238 -18.08 20.15 -13.56
N ILE A 239 -17.21 20.70 -12.72
CA ILE A 239 -17.40 22.07 -12.19
C ILE A 239 -16.50 23.08 -12.91
N THR A 240 -15.33 22.66 -13.41
CA THR A 240 -14.48 23.39 -14.39
C THR A 240 -13.97 24.80 -14.04
N VAL A 241 -14.41 25.41 -12.93
CA VAL A 241 -14.15 26.83 -12.59
C VAL A 241 -13.80 26.98 -11.11
N PHE A 242 -12.65 26.46 -10.67
CA PHE A 242 -12.19 26.58 -9.27
C PHE A 242 -10.80 27.20 -9.11
N SER A 243 -10.69 28.09 -8.12
CA SER A 243 -9.43 28.69 -7.66
C SER A 243 -8.61 27.64 -6.89
N GLU A 244 -7.60 27.07 -7.56
CA GLU A 244 -6.94 25.81 -7.19
C GLU A 244 -6.39 25.76 -5.75
N ARG A 245 -5.89 26.89 -5.23
CA ARG A 245 -5.00 26.91 -4.06
C ARG A 245 -5.70 26.67 -2.72
N ASN A 246 -6.93 27.16 -2.54
CA ASN A 246 -7.64 27.03 -1.27
C ASN A 246 -8.27 25.63 -1.09
N TYR A 247 -8.77 25.03 -2.18
CA TYR A 247 -9.35 23.68 -2.14
C TYR A 247 -8.32 22.58 -1.86
N PHE A 248 -7.03 22.78 -2.23
CA PHE A 248 -5.97 21.82 -1.92
C PHE A 248 -5.83 21.55 -0.41
N TYR A 249 -5.90 22.58 0.43
CA TYR A 249 -5.85 22.41 1.89
C TYR A 249 -7.08 21.66 2.43
N VAL A 250 -8.27 21.89 1.87
CA VAL A 250 -9.48 21.15 2.23
C VAL A 250 -9.33 19.67 1.90
N TYR A 251 -8.81 19.33 0.71
CA TYR A 251 -8.51 17.94 0.34
C TYR A 251 -7.47 17.29 1.27
N LEU A 252 -6.42 18.02 1.67
CA LEU A 252 -5.40 17.54 2.61
C LEU A 252 -6.01 17.24 4.00
N CYS A 253 -6.88 18.11 4.51
CA CYS A 253 -7.60 17.92 5.76
C CYS A 253 -8.57 16.73 5.72
N ILE A 254 -9.24 16.49 4.59
CA ILE A 254 -10.10 15.31 4.39
C ILE A 254 -9.24 14.03 4.35
N GLY A 255 -8.13 14.03 3.61
CA GLY A 255 -7.29 12.84 3.42
C GLY A 255 -6.54 12.39 4.69
N TRP A 256 -5.91 13.32 5.42
CA TRP A 256 -5.12 12.98 6.61
C TRP A 256 -5.81 13.26 7.95
N GLY A 257 -6.68 14.27 8.02
CA GLY A 257 -7.32 14.71 9.27
C GLY A 257 -8.56 13.92 9.65
N ALA A 258 -9.50 13.70 8.71
CA ALA A 258 -10.72 12.94 8.99
C ALA A 258 -10.48 11.52 9.56
N PRO A 259 -9.46 10.75 9.12
CA PRO A 259 -9.11 9.48 9.76
C PRO A 259 -8.79 9.59 11.26
N VAL A 260 -8.10 10.66 11.69
CA VAL A 260 -7.76 10.89 13.11
C VAL A 260 -9.02 11.04 13.96
N ILE A 261 -10.03 11.73 13.45
CA ILE A 261 -11.31 11.99 14.14
C ILE A 261 -12.05 10.69 14.46
N PHE A 262 -11.92 9.64 13.65
CA PHE A 262 -12.54 8.33 13.91
C PHE A 262 -11.63 7.37 14.69
N VAL A 263 -10.31 7.44 14.51
CA VAL A 263 -9.35 6.54 15.18
C VAL A 263 -9.15 6.91 16.64
N LEU A 264 -9.09 8.20 17.01
CA LEU A 264 -8.85 8.59 18.41
C LEU A 264 -9.96 8.15 19.37
N PRO A 265 -11.27 8.32 19.08
CA PRO A 265 -12.34 7.79 19.93
C PRO A 265 -12.29 6.26 20.02
N TRP A 266 -12.04 5.56 18.91
CA TRP A 266 -11.91 4.10 18.90
C TRP A 266 -10.76 3.61 19.77
N ALA A 267 -9.56 4.20 19.63
CA ALA A 267 -8.39 3.86 20.41
C ALA A 267 -8.57 4.19 21.91
N THR A 268 -9.28 5.27 22.22
CA THR A 268 -9.62 5.64 23.61
C THR A 268 -10.58 4.62 24.23
N LEU A 269 -11.64 4.21 23.52
CA LEU A 269 -12.56 3.18 24.00
C LEU A 269 -11.87 1.81 24.15
N LYS A 270 -10.98 1.44 23.22
CA LYS A 270 -10.12 0.26 23.35
C LYS A 270 -9.24 0.31 24.60
N TYR A 271 -8.59 1.44 24.86
CA TYR A 271 -7.75 1.62 26.04
C TYR A 271 -8.52 1.54 27.36
N LEU A 272 -9.75 2.08 27.41
CA LEU A 272 -10.57 2.09 28.62
C LEU A 272 -11.31 0.77 28.90
N TYR A 273 -11.76 0.05 27.86
CA TYR A 273 -12.67 -1.09 28.02
C TYR A 273 -12.12 -2.44 27.52
N GLU A 274 -11.05 -2.48 26.72
CA GLU A 274 -10.46 -3.70 26.15
C GLU A 274 -8.92 -3.69 26.24
N ASN A 275 -8.38 -3.36 27.42
CA ASN A 275 -6.94 -3.12 27.64
C ASN A 275 -6.08 -4.41 27.75
N ASP A 276 -6.52 -5.51 27.16
CA ASP A 276 -5.87 -6.82 27.20
C ASP A 276 -4.81 -6.98 26.11
N LEU A 277 -3.61 -7.44 26.48
CA LEU A 277 -2.54 -7.87 25.55
C LEU A 277 -2.40 -6.92 24.34
N CYS A 278 -2.54 -7.43 23.12
CA CYS A 278 -2.57 -6.63 21.89
C CYS A 278 -3.98 -6.53 21.27
N TRP A 279 -4.34 -5.34 20.78
CA TRP A 279 -5.67 -4.99 20.27
C TRP A 279 -6.03 -5.58 18.89
N GLU A 280 -5.52 -6.76 18.53
CA GLU A 280 -5.89 -7.45 17.30
C GLU A 280 -7.36 -7.89 17.31
N LYS A 281 -7.80 -8.46 18.44
CA LYS A 281 -9.17 -8.97 18.60
C LYS A 281 -10.14 -7.83 18.92
N ASN A 282 -11.32 -7.88 18.31
CA ASN A 282 -12.42 -6.95 18.57
C ASN A 282 -13.56 -7.73 19.23
N VAL A 283 -13.74 -7.55 20.53
CA VAL A 283 -14.71 -8.32 21.32
C VAL A 283 -16.08 -7.64 21.26
N ASN A 284 -16.15 -6.36 21.59
CA ASN A 284 -17.36 -5.57 21.41
C ASN A 284 -17.50 -5.10 19.96
N MET A 285 -18.40 -5.74 19.22
CA MET A 285 -18.75 -5.38 17.84
C MET A 285 -19.15 -3.90 17.69
N GLY A 286 -19.74 -3.29 18.72
CA GLY A 286 -20.07 -1.87 18.76
C GLY A 286 -18.86 -0.94 18.59
N TYR A 287 -17.72 -1.24 19.24
CA TYR A 287 -16.50 -0.47 19.05
C TYR A 287 -15.92 -0.68 17.64
N TRP A 288 -16.00 -1.90 17.08
CA TRP A 288 -15.56 -2.16 15.71
C TRP A 288 -16.38 -1.38 14.65
N TRP A 289 -17.67 -1.14 14.90
CA TRP A 289 -18.50 -0.32 14.01
C TRP A 289 -18.06 1.15 13.91
N ILE A 290 -17.37 1.69 14.93
CA ILE A 290 -16.86 3.08 14.92
C ILE A 290 -15.83 3.28 13.80
N ILE A 291 -14.94 2.31 13.57
CA ILE A 291 -13.97 2.33 12.47
C ILE A 291 -14.53 1.77 11.16
N ARG A 292 -15.50 0.85 11.21
CA ARG A 292 -16.09 0.24 10.01
C ARG A 292 -17.03 1.18 9.26
N SER A 293 -17.85 1.96 9.98
CA SER A 293 -18.86 2.84 9.37
C SER A 293 -18.27 3.94 8.47
N PRO A 294 -17.23 4.71 8.87
CA PRO A 294 -16.59 5.71 8.01
C PRO A 294 -15.99 5.13 6.73
N ILE A 295 -15.41 3.92 6.80
CA ILE A 295 -14.86 3.22 5.63
C ILE A 295 -15.98 2.86 4.64
N LEU A 296 -17.08 2.29 5.13
CA LEU A 296 -18.24 1.95 4.28
C LEU A 296 -18.88 3.20 3.66
N PHE A 297 -18.97 4.30 4.41
CA PHE A 297 -19.46 5.59 3.92
C PHE A 297 -18.57 6.17 2.82
N ALA A 298 -17.24 6.15 2.99
CA ALA A 298 -16.29 6.58 1.97
C ALA A 298 -16.39 5.75 0.68
N TYR A 299 -16.53 4.41 0.80
CA TYR A 299 -16.76 3.55 -0.37
C TYR A 299 -18.07 3.90 -1.09
N LEU A 300 -19.17 4.13 -0.37
CA LEU A 300 -20.47 4.46 -0.97
C LEU A 300 -20.40 5.78 -1.76
N ILE A 301 -19.73 6.80 -1.23
CA ILE A 301 -19.51 8.06 -1.95
C ILE A 301 -18.66 7.82 -3.22
N ASN A 302 -17.57 7.05 -3.11
CA ASN A 302 -16.73 6.70 -4.27
C ASN A 302 -17.50 5.94 -5.35
N PHE A 303 -18.44 5.07 -4.98
CA PHE A 303 -19.30 4.38 -5.94
C PHE A 303 -20.26 5.35 -6.66
N PHE A 304 -20.92 6.28 -5.95
CA PHE A 304 -21.75 7.30 -6.59
C PHE A 304 -20.94 8.23 -7.50
N ILE A 305 -19.73 8.60 -7.09
CA ILE A 305 -18.76 9.36 -7.88
C ILE A 305 -18.39 8.60 -9.17
N PHE A 306 -18.04 7.32 -9.06
CA PHE A 306 -17.72 6.45 -10.21
C PHE A 306 -18.87 6.38 -11.22
N ILE A 307 -20.10 6.12 -10.77
CA ILE A 307 -21.27 6.07 -11.67
C ILE A 307 -21.49 7.42 -12.39
N ARG A 308 -21.21 8.55 -11.74
CA ARG A 308 -21.21 9.88 -12.39
C ARG A 308 -20.08 10.03 -13.40
N ILE A 309 -18.84 9.67 -13.05
CA ILE A 309 -17.68 9.72 -13.95
C ILE A 309 -17.91 8.87 -15.20
N ILE A 310 -18.39 7.63 -15.04
CA ILE A 310 -18.68 6.72 -16.16
C ILE A 310 -19.78 7.30 -17.06
N LYS A 311 -20.85 7.89 -16.51
CA LYS A 311 -21.89 8.58 -17.31
C LYS A 311 -21.32 9.76 -18.10
N ILE A 312 -20.47 10.59 -17.50
CA ILE A 312 -19.83 11.74 -18.16
C ILE A 312 -18.86 11.27 -19.26
N LEU A 313 -18.03 10.27 -18.96
CA LEU A 313 -17.10 9.67 -19.91
C LEU A 313 -17.84 9.06 -21.09
N MET A 314 -18.96 8.37 -20.85
CA MET A 314 -19.81 7.80 -21.91
C MET A 314 -20.48 8.86 -22.77
N SER A 315 -20.95 9.95 -22.16
CA SER A 315 -21.49 11.11 -22.89
C SER A 315 -20.44 11.72 -23.83
N LYS A 316 -19.23 12.02 -23.33
CA LYS A 316 -18.13 12.57 -24.15
C LYS A 316 -17.64 11.59 -25.22
N LEU A 317 -17.57 10.29 -24.92
CA LEU A 317 -17.15 9.27 -25.89
C LEU A 317 -18.17 9.08 -27.01
N LYS A 318 -19.48 9.17 -26.71
CA LYS A 318 -20.55 9.14 -27.72
C LYS A 318 -20.55 10.41 -28.59
N ALA A 319 -20.29 11.58 -28.01
CA ALA A 319 -20.23 12.85 -28.75
C ALA A 319 -19.10 12.88 -29.80
N HIS A 320 -17.98 12.19 -29.54
CA HIS A 320 -16.80 12.16 -30.44
C HIS A 320 -16.91 11.11 -31.58
N GLN A 321 -18.09 10.49 -31.80
CA GLN A 321 -18.36 9.60 -32.95
C GLN A 321 -17.29 8.52 -33.23
N MET A 322 -16.74 7.88 -32.19
CA MET A 322 -15.79 6.79 -32.38
C MET A 322 -16.46 5.47 -32.78
N ARG A 323 -15.78 4.72 -33.67
CA ARG A 323 -16.21 3.42 -34.22
C ARG A 323 -16.63 2.43 -33.13
N TYR A 324 -17.63 1.60 -33.44
CA TYR A 324 -18.36 0.77 -32.46
C TYR A 324 -17.46 -0.16 -31.61
N THR A 325 -16.44 -0.77 -32.21
CA THR A 325 -15.46 -1.61 -31.51
C THR A 325 -14.47 -0.80 -30.67
N ASP A 326 -13.96 0.30 -31.22
CA ASP A 326 -12.97 1.17 -30.58
C ASP A 326 -13.52 1.91 -29.34
N TYR A 327 -14.80 2.31 -29.33
CA TYR A 327 -15.39 2.88 -28.12
C TYR A 327 -15.53 1.83 -27.01
N LYS A 328 -15.94 0.59 -27.33
CA LYS A 328 -16.08 -0.48 -26.32
C LYS A 328 -14.74 -0.82 -25.69
N PHE A 329 -13.69 -0.96 -26.50
CA PHE A 329 -12.34 -1.24 -26.00
C PHE A 329 -11.77 -0.08 -25.16
N ARG A 330 -11.93 1.17 -25.63
CA ARG A 330 -11.46 2.37 -24.91
C ARG A 330 -12.22 2.58 -23.59
N LEU A 331 -13.54 2.35 -23.58
CA LEU A 331 -14.35 2.32 -22.37
C LEU A 331 -13.87 1.23 -21.42
N ALA A 332 -13.81 -0.03 -21.88
CA ALA A 332 -13.41 -1.16 -21.04
C ALA A 332 -12.04 -0.93 -20.40
N LYS A 333 -11.06 -0.44 -21.16
CA LYS A 333 -9.75 -0.03 -20.64
C LYS A 333 -9.85 1.05 -19.57
N SER A 334 -10.65 2.10 -19.79
CA SER A 334 -10.82 3.19 -18.82
C SER A 334 -11.55 2.74 -17.55
N THR A 335 -12.60 1.94 -17.68
CA THR A 335 -13.40 1.42 -16.56
C THR A 335 -12.61 0.40 -15.74
N LEU A 336 -11.89 -0.53 -16.39
CA LEU A 336 -11.01 -1.50 -15.73
C LEU A 336 -9.82 -0.83 -15.04
N THR A 337 -9.33 0.30 -15.58
CA THR A 337 -8.35 1.17 -14.91
C THR A 337 -8.93 1.82 -13.65
N LEU A 338 -10.19 2.26 -13.70
CA LEU A 338 -10.83 3.05 -12.64
C LEU A 338 -11.42 2.22 -11.48
N ILE A 339 -11.73 0.93 -11.70
CA ILE A 339 -12.30 0.04 -10.67
C ILE A 339 -11.33 -0.27 -9.51
N PRO A 340 -10.07 -0.68 -9.75
CA PRO A 340 -9.06 -0.79 -8.69
C PRO A 340 -8.76 0.58 -8.05
N LEU A 341 -8.79 1.64 -8.86
CA LEU A 341 -8.39 2.98 -8.48
C LEU A 341 -9.34 3.64 -7.47
N LEU A 342 -10.66 3.45 -7.59
CA LEU A 342 -11.64 4.00 -6.64
C LEU A 342 -12.06 3.00 -5.55
N GLY A 343 -11.37 1.86 -5.42
CA GLY A 343 -11.65 0.85 -4.38
C GLY A 343 -12.97 0.07 -4.55
N ILE A 344 -13.63 0.19 -5.70
CA ILE A 344 -15.03 -0.27 -5.91
C ILE A 344 -15.19 -1.79 -5.77
N HIS A 345 -14.12 -2.56 -5.99
CA HIS A 345 -14.09 -4.01 -5.77
C HIS A 345 -14.57 -4.39 -4.35
N ALA A 346 -14.25 -3.59 -3.33
CA ALA A 346 -14.67 -3.81 -1.95
C ALA A 346 -16.19 -3.69 -1.76
N ILE A 347 -16.88 -2.86 -2.55
CA ILE A 347 -18.35 -2.78 -2.56
C ILE A 347 -18.95 -3.98 -3.27
N LEU A 348 -18.40 -4.36 -4.43
CA LEU A 348 -18.92 -5.49 -5.21
C LEU A 348 -18.91 -6.78 -4.36
N PHE A 349 -17.77 -7.13 -3.77
CA PHE A 349 -17.67 -8.32 -2.92
C PHE A 349 -18.37 -8.16 -1.56
N THR A 350 -18.53 -6.94 -1.03
CA THR A 350 -19.29 -6.75 0.23
C THR A 350 -20.79 -6.95 0.05
N PHE A 351 -21.39 -6.42 -1.01
CA PHE A 351 -22.84 -6.53 -1.19
C PHE A 351 -23.28 -7.82 -1.92
N VAL A 352 -22.49 -8.32 -2.89
CA VAL A 352 -22.87 -9.53 -3.66
C VAL A 352 -22.72 -10.82 -2.83
N ILE A 353 -21.81 -10.85 -1.85
CA ILE A 353 -21.61 -12.06 -1.02
C ILE A 353 -22.52 -12.05 0.21
N ASP A 354 -22.85 -10.90 0.81
CA ASP A 354 -23.71 -10.80 2.01
C ASP A 354 -25.08 -11.48 1.84
N GLU A 355 -25.64 -11.53 0.62
CA GLU A 355 -26.96 -12.12 0.32
C GLU A 355 -26.97 -13.67 0.34
N SER A 356 -25.84 -14.32 0.66
CA SER A 356 -25.67 -15.78 0.50
C SER A 356 -25.04 -16.52 1.69
N VAL A 357 -24.71 -15.85 2.80
CA VAL A 357 -23.90 -16.45 3.88
C VAL A 357 -24.74 -17.06 4.99
N ASP A 358 -24.89 -18.38 4.95
CA ASP A 358 -25.03 -19.17 6.18
C ASP A 358 -23.65 -19.39 6.83
N ARG A 359 -23.62 -19.49 8.17
CA ARG A 359 -22.55 -18.99 9.05
C ARG A 359 -21.22 -19.74 9.01
N GLU A 360 -21.15 -20.87 8.32
CA GLU A 360 -20.02 -21.83 8.41
C GLU A 360 -19.25 -22.04 7.08
N SER A 361 -19.61 -21.31 6.03
CA SER A 361 -19.36 -21.73 4.63
C SER A 361 -18.14 -21.12 3.92
N LEU A 362 -17.69 -21.84 2.88
CA LEU A 362 -16.59 -21.52 1.94
C LEU A 362 -16.63 -20.07 1.40
N LEU A 363 -17.81 -19.47 1.28
CA LEU A 363 -18.02 -18.11 0.76
C LEU A 363 -17.25 -17.04 1.56
N ARG A 364 -17.15 -17.19 2.88
CA ARG A 364 -16.38 -16.28 3.73
C ARG A 364 -14.87 -16.33 3.42
N LEU A 365 -14.36 -17.52 3.11
CA LEU A 365 -12.96 -17.75 2.74
C LEU A 365 -12.65 -17.16 1.36
N ILE A 366 -13.55 -17.35 0.39
CA ILE A 366 -13.46 -16.75 -0.96
C ILE A 366 -13.49 -15.22 -0.89
N ARG A 367 -14.38 -14.63 -0.08
CA ARG A 367 -14.43 -13.18 0.16
C ARG A 367 -13.11 -12.66 0.71
N LEU A 368 -12.59 -13.28 1.77
CA LEU A 368 -11.31 -12.90 2.38
C LEU A 368 -10.15 -13.01 1.37
N PHE A 369 -10.12 -14.06 0.55
CA PHE A 369 -9.12 -14.21 -0.51
C PHE A 369 -9.14 -13.03 -1.50
N TYR A 370 -10.31 -12.70 -2.07
CA TYR A 370 -10.42 -11.60 -3.03
C TYR A 370 -10.16 -10.24 -2.42
N ASP A 371 -10.70 -9.95 -1.22
CA ASP A 371 -10.47 -8.70 -0.50
C ASP A 371 -8.97 -8.50 -0.21
N LEU A 372 -8.26 -9.53 0.27
CA LEU A 372 -6.82 -9.47 0.57
C LEU A 372 -5.95 -9.41 -0.70
N PHE A 373 -6.33 -10.15 -1.76
CA PHE A 373 -5.62 -10.15 -3.03
C PHE A 373 -5.69 -8.77 -3.70
N PHE A 374 -6.89 -8.28 -3.99
CA PHE A 374 -7.05 -6.98 -4.66
C PHE A 374 -6.48 -5.85 -3.81
N SER A 375 -6.67 -5.87 -2.49
CA SER A 375 -6.15 -4.81 -1.61
C SER A 375 -4.61 -4.79 -1.50
N SER A 376 -3.91 -5.92 -1.64
CA SER A 376 -2.44 -5.94 -1.55
C SER A 376 -1.78 -5.49 -2.85
N PHE A 377 -2.34 -5.88 -4.00
CA PHE A 377 -1.88 -5.44 -5.33
C PHE A 377 -2.42 -4.07 -5.77
N GLN A 378 -3.39 -3.48 -5.07
CA GLN A 378 -4.00 -2.18 -5.44
C GLN A 378 -2.95 -1.07 -5.64
N GLY A 379 -2.01 -0.94 -4.71
CA GLY A 379 -0.96 0.09 -4.76
C GLY A 379 0.03 -0.10 -5.93
N LEU A 380 0.34 -1.36 -6.29
CA LEU A 380 1.14 -1.69 -7.47
C LEU A 380 0.42 -1.24 -8.76
N LEU A 381 -0.87 -1.54 -8.89
CA LEU A 381 -1.68 -1.11 -10.04
C LEU A 381 -1.72 0.43 -10.14
N VAL A 382 -1.95 1.12 -9.01
CA VAL A 382 -1.96 2.58 -8.93
C VAL A 382 -0.60 3.18 -9.33
N ALA A 383 0.52 2.63 -8.88
CA ALA A 383 1.87 3.06 -9.28
C ALA A 383 2.14 2.86 -10.79
N ILE A 384 1.74 1.71 -11.34
CA ILE A 384 1.86 1.43 -12.78
C ILE A 384 1.04 2.43 -13.60
N LEU A 385 -0.21 2.67 -13.22
CA LEU A 385 -1.16 3.48 -13.99
C LEU A 385 -0.82 4.98 -13.96
N TYR A 386 -0.43 5.54 -12.80
CA TYR A 386 -0.17 6.98 -12.67
C TYR A 386 1.29 7.39 -12.83
N CYS A 387 2.26 6.51 -12.58
CA CYS A 387 3.68 6.80 -12.77
C CYS A 387 4.26 6.11 -14.00
N PHE A 388 4.34 4.77 -14.02
CA PHE A 388 5.17 4.07 -15.01
C PHE A 388 4.61 4.07 -16.44
N VAL A 389 3.28 4.02 -16.61
CA VAL A 389 2.58 4.05 -17.91
C VAL A 389 2.19 5.48 -18.34
N ASN A 390 2.41 6.47 -17.46
CA ASN A 390 2.05 7.85 -17.73
C ASN A 390 3.03 8.50 -18.72
N LYS A 391 2.54 8.81 -19.93
CA LYS A 391 3.34 9.40 -21.01
C LYS A 391 4.06 10.70 -20.62
N GLU A 392 3.49 11.48 -19.70
CA GLU A 392 4.09 12.72 -19.20
C GLU A 392 5.39 12.44 -18.42
N VAL A 393 5.33 11.45 -17.53
CA VAL A 393 6.47 10.95 -16.74
C VAL A 393 7.50 10.29 -17.66
N GLN A 394 7.06 9.39 -18.56
CA GLN A 394 7.93 8.73 -19.54
C GLN A 394 8.71 9.73 -20.40
N ASN A 395 8.05 10.81 -20.86
CA ASN A 395 8.68 11.84 -21.66
C ASN A 395 9.72 12.66 -20.87
N GLU A 396 9.46 13.04 -19.61
CA GLU A 396 10.47 13.74 -18.80
C GLU A 396 11.63 12.81 -18.38
N MET A 397 11.36 11.53 -18.10
CA MET A 397 12.41 10.51 -17.89
C MET A 397 13.29 10.36 -19.14
N LEU A 398 12.69 10.22 -20.33
CA LEU A 398 13.43 10.13 -21.60
C LEU A 398 14.26 11.40 -21.88
N LYS A 399 13.71 12.59 -21.62
CA LYS A 399 14.48 13.85 -21.72
C LYS A 399 15.61 13.92 -20.70
N ARG A 400 15.45 13.40 -19.48
CA ARG A 400 16.51 13.35 -18.46
C ARG A 400 17.61 12.36 -18.87
N TRP A 401 17.24 11.18 -19.35
CA TRP A 401 18.16 10.16 -19.85
C TRP A 401 18.95 10.65 -21.07
N LYS A 402 18.29 11.25 -22.08
CA LYS A 402 18.98 11.83 -23.25
C LYS A 402 20.01 12.90 -22.87
N ARG A 403 19.69 13.80 -21.92
CA ARG A 403 20.62 14.81 -21.40
C ARG A 403 21.77 14.20 -20.60
N TRP A 404 21.50 13.19 -19.78
CA TRP A 404 22.55 12.48 -19.03
C TRP A 404 23.49 11.72 -19.97
N LYS A 405 22.96 11.04 -20.99
CA LYS A 405 23.76 10.36 -22.00
C LYS A 405 24.65 11.35 -22.76
N LEU A 406 24.08 12.45 -23.28
CA LEU A 406 24.85 13.49 -23.96
C LEU A 406 25.97 14.08 -23.07
N GLY A 407 25.69 14.29 -21.78
CA GLY A 407 26.70 14.74 -20.82
C GLY A 407 27.85 13.74 -20.64
N LYS A 408 27.55 12.43 -20.58
CA LYS A 408 28.58 11.39 -20.54
C LYS A 408 29.34 11.28 -21.85
N ASP A 409 28.64 11.32 -22.99
CA ASP A 409 29.24 11.23 -24.33
C ASP A 409 30.29 12.37 -24.50
N ILE A 410 30.00 13.58 -24.02
CA ILE A 410 30.95 14.73 -23.98
C ILE A 410 32.11 14.53 -22.98
N GLU A 411 31.85 13.99 -21.79
CA GLU A 411 32.90 13.69 -20.79
C GLU A 411 33.91 12.66 -21.31
N GLU A 412 33.43 11.67 -22.08
CA GLU A 412 34.23 10.63 -22.71
C GLU A 412 35.06 11.19 -23.87
N GLU A 413 34.48 12.07 -24.70
CA GLU A 413 35.21 12.84 -25.73
C GLU A 413 36.34 13.69 -25.13
N TYR A 414 36.06 14.45 -24.07
CA TYR A 414 37.07 15.29 -23.41
C TYR A 414 38.24 14.49 -22.84
N ARG A 415 37.97 13.32 -22.23
CA ARG A 415 39.03 12.40 -21.76
C ARG A 415 39.88 11.86 -22.91
N ASN A 416 39.27 11.55 -24.05
CA ASN A 416 39.98 11.05 -25.23
C ASN A 416 40.88 12.14 -25.84
N THR A 417 40.39 13.37 -26.00
CA THR A 417 41.19 14.50 -26.50
C THR A 417 42.39 14.82 -25.59
N HIS A 418 42.18 14.85 -24.27
CA HIS A 418 43.22 15.20 -23.30
C HIS A 418 44.29 14.09 -23.10
N SER A 419 43.95 12.83 -23.43
CA SER A 419 44.92 11.72 -23.39
C SER A 419 45.77 11.61 -24.65
N GLN A 420 45.27 12.04 -25.82
CA GLN A 420 46.07 12.08 -27.06
C GLN A 420 47.10 13.23 -27.08
N THR A 421 46.87 14.32 -26.37
CA THR A 421 47.77 15.50 -26.38
C THR A 421 49.13 15.24 -25.71
N ALA A 422 49.28 14.16 -24.95
CA ALA A 422 50.49 13.85 -24.19
C ALA A 422 51.64 13.22 -25.01
N HIS A 423 51.44 12.92 -26.31
CA HIS A 423 52.38 12.07 -27.07
C HIS A 423 53.00 12.69 -28.34
N GLY A 424 53.05 14.02 -28.43
CA GLY A 424 53.74 14.76 -29.51
C GLY A 424 55.22 15.04 -29.23
N LYS A 425 56.11 14.06 -29.44
CA LYS A 425 57.57 14.32 -29.51
C LYS A 425 57.93 14.87 -30.89
N GLY A 426 58.61 16.02 -30.95
CA GLY A 426 58.79 16.81 -32.17
C GLY A 426 60.03 16.51 -33.02
N ALA A 427 60.16 17.24 -34.13
CA ALA A 427 61.31 17.28 -35.05
C ALA A 427 61.49 18.69 -35.65
N SER A 428 62.70 19.01 -36.16
CA SER A 428 63.15 20.33 -36.65
C SER A 428 62.64 20.68 -38.08
N VAL A 429 62.17 21.90 -38.38
CA VAL A 429 62.84 23.22 -38.64
C VAL A 429 63.46 23.38 -40.06
N ASN A 430 63.00 24.40 -40.80
CA ASN A 430 63.73 25.33 -41.71
C ASN A 430 62.71 26.26 -42.44
N MET A 431 62.73 27.61 -42.35
CA MET A 431 63.62 28.64 -42.98
C MET A 431 63.08 29.08 -44.39
N PRO A 432 63.19 30.35 -44.92
CA PRO A 432 64.01 31.53 -44.53
C PRO A 432 63.28 32.90 -44.35
N LEU A 433 64.07 33.96 -44.03
CA LEU A 433 63.71 35.40 -43.97
C LEU A 433 63.99 36.17 -45.28
N PRO A 434 63.47 37.41 -45.43
CA PRO A 434 64.32 38.56 -45.83
C PRO A 434 63.97 39.86 -45.01
N PRO A 435 64.52 41.08 -45.27
CA PRO A 435 65.56 41.63 -44.38
C PRO A 435 65.28 43.02 -43.74
N GLU A 436 66.12 43.41 -42.78
CA GLU A 436 66.06 44.67 -41.98
C GLU A 436 66.93 45.83 -42.50
N ARG A 437 66.63 47.05 -41.99
CA ARG A 437 67.55 48.20 -41.85
C ARG A 437 66.97 49.15 -40.78
N SER A 438 67.46 49.14 -39.52
CA SER A 438 68.59 49.93 -38.97
C SER A 438 68.34 51.45 -38.96
N ASP A 439 68.65 52.23 -37.91
CA ASP A 439 69.61 52.02 -36.80
C ASP A 439 69.11 52.49 -35.40
N THR A 440 69.91 52.15 -34.37
CA THR A 440 69.77 52.37 -32.91
C THR A 440 70.30 53.77 -32.46
N PRO A 441 70.28 54.24 -31.17
CA PRO A 441 70.56 53.46 -29.94
C PRO A 441 69.88 53.80 -28.58
N ASP A 442 70.07 52.85 -27.65
CA ASP A 442 70.26 52.92 -26.20
C ASP A 442 69.15 53.14 -25.15
N SER A 443 69.27 52.30 -24.10
CA SER A 443 68.90 52.48 -22.67
C SER A 443 67.44 52.35 -22.21
N ALA A 444 67.05 51.09 -21.97
CA ALA A 444 66.41 50.60 -20.73
C ALA A 444 64.95 51.03 -20.39
N ALA A 445 63.99 50.52 -21.15
CA ALA A 445 62.54 50.43 -20.84
C ALA A 445 61.92 49.20 -21.55
N SER A 446 60.86 48.51 -21.10
CA SER A 446 60.08 48.56 -19.84
C SER A 446 59.40 47.19 -19.52
N ALA A 447 58.52 47.17 -18.52
CA ALA A 447 57.55 46.10 -18.20
C ALA A 447 56.38 46.02 -19.26
N PRO A 448 55.37 45.11 -19.18
CA PRO A 448 54.99 44.19 -18.08
C PRO A 448 54.67 42.74 -18.50
N PRO A 449 54.06 41.91 -17.62
CA PRO A 449 52.59 41.80 -17.68
C PRO A 449 51.87 42.05 -16.34
N THR A 450 50.68 42.64 -16.45
CA THR A 450 49.68 42.77 -15.37
C THR A 450 48.51 41.83 -15.64
N GLU A 451 47.97 41.18 -14.61
CA GLU A 451 46.71 40.43 -14.71
C GLU A 451 45.67 41.00 -13.72
N GLU A 452 44.79 41.88 -14.23
CA GLU A 452 43.54 42.23 -13.55
C GLU A 452 42.50 41.13 -13.84
N SER A 453 41.83 40.53 -12.85
CA SER A 453 40.80 41.14 -11.99
C SER A 453 39.59 41.72 -12.74
N ARG A 454 38.53 40.91 -12.96
CA ARG A 454 37.23 41.03 -12.22
C ARG A 454 36.06 40.20 -12.77
N HIS A 455 35.09 39.96 -11.88
CA HIS A 455 33.69 39.61 -12.19
C HIS A 455 32.96 40.77 -12.89
N LEU A 456 31.94 40.44 -13.71
CA LEU A 456 30.58 41.02 -13.78
C LEU A 456 29.84 40.31 -14.94
N VAL A 457 28.73 39.59 -14.75
CA VAL A 457 27.35 40.12 -14.64
C VAL A 457 27.05 41.27 -15.61
N ILE A 458 26.31 40.98 -16.68
CA ILE A 458 25.65 42.00 -17.51
C ILE A 458 24.13 41.86 -17.35
N ILE A 459 23.53 42.91 -16.79
CA ILE A 459 22.10 43.20 -16.90
C ILE A 459 21.99 44.39 -17.86
N CYS A 460 21.32 44.23 -18.99
CA CYS A 460 21.00 45.35 -19.87
C CYS A 460 19.70 46.02 -19.41
N ARG A 461 19.70 47.35 -19.25
CA ARG A 461 18.49 48.14 -19.01
C ARG A 461 18.51 49.45 -19.80
N ASN A 462 17.40 49.67 -20.49
CA ASN A 462 16.93 50.84 -21.26
C ASN A 462 17.73 52.15 -21.16
N GLY A 463 18.10 52.68 -22.32
CA GLY A 463 17.98 54.11 -22.60
C GLY A 463 16.61 54.40 -23.23
N ALA A 464 16.04 55.59 -23.02
CA ALA A 464 14.78 56.00 -23.62
C ALA A 464 14.88 57.46 -24.12
N SER A 465 14.35 57.73 -25.31
CA SER A 465 14.25 59.07 -25.90
C SER A 465 12.85 59.31 -26.46
N LEU A 466 12.33 60.51 -26.24
CA LEU A 466 10.93 60.91 -26.44
C LEU A 466 10.63 61.24 -27.92
N ALA A 467 9.52 60.74 -28.47
CA ALA A 467 8.92 61.22 -29.73
C ALA A 467 7.41 60.88 -29.79
N GLN A 468 6.63 61.62 -30.59
CA GLN A 468 5.15 61.63 -30.55
C GLN A 468 4.47 60.81 -31.67
N GLY A 469 3.46 60.02 -31.29
CA GLY A 469 2.10 60.13 -31.84
C GLY A 469 1.69 59.47 -33.17
N ILE A 470 0.40 59.69 -33.48
CA ILE A 470 -0.37 59.32 -34.70
C ILE A 470 -0.92 57.87 -34.74
N SER A 471 -2.05 57.70 -35.44
CA SER A 471 -3.03 56.60 -35.32
C SER A 471 -3.31 55.88 -36.66
N ARG A 472 -4.20 54.87 -36.63
CA ARG A 472 -4.84 54.11 -37.74
C ARG A 472 -4.03 52.93 -38.35
N ALA A 473 -4.61 52.00 -39.12
CA ALA A 473 -5.91 51.27 -39.04
C ALA A 473 -6.02 50.28 -40.23
N GLY A 474 -6.42 49.01 -39.99
CA GLY A 474 -6.74 48.02 -41.05
C GLY A 474 -5.53 47.55 -41.88
N LEU A 475 -5.66 46.69 -42.90
CA LEU A 475 -6.66 45.64 -43.20
C LEU A 475 -6.11 44.70 -44.31
N GLN A 476 -6.54 43.43 -44.33
CA GLN A 476 -6.54 42.45 -45.45
C GLN A 476 -5.25 41.79 -46.01
N GLU A 477 -5.43 40.49 -46.26
CA GLU A 477 -5.02 39.61 -47.39
C GLU A 477 -3.91 39.99 -48.39
N GLY A 478 -3.16 38.98 -48.87
CA GLY A 478 -2.40 39.06 -50.13
C GLY A 478 -1.29 38.01 -50.30
N THR A 479 -1.52 36.95 -51.09
CA THR A 479 -0.53 35.92 -51.46
C THR A 479 0.38 36.33 -52.62
N SER A 480 1.68 35.99 -52.57
CA SER A 480 2.47 35.65 -53.77
C SER A 480 3.69 34.79 -53.44
N ASN A 481 4.07 33.89 -54.35
CA ASN A 481 5.23 32.99 -54.21
C ASN A 481 6.51 33.58 -54.83
N CYS A 482 7.68 33.14 -54.35
CA CYS A 482 8.79 32.79 -55.25
C CYS A 482 9.69 31.70 -54.65
N SER A 483 10.19 30.81 -55.50
CA SER A 483 11.16 29.72 -55.25
C SER A 483 12.61 30.22 -55.37
N SER A 484 13.69 29.49 -55.06
CA SER A 484 14.00 28.12 -54.57
C SER A 484 15.37 28.22 -53.83
N LEU A 485 16.00 27.20 -53.21
CA LEU A 485 16.02 25.72 -53.29
C LEU A 485 16.24 25.19 -51.81
N THR A 486 16.53 23.95 -51.41
CA THR A 486 17.02 22.71 -52.04
C THR A 486 16.61 21.45 -51.22
N GLU A 487 17.16 20.30 -51.63
CA GLU A 487 17.31 18.98 -50.97
C GLU A 487 17.49 18.95 -49.43
N ASP A 488 17.17 17.85 -48.70
CA ASP A 488 16.98 16.46 -49.16
C ASP A 488 16.03 15.63 -48.24
N ILE A 489 15.17 14.76 -48.80
CA ILE A 489 14.31 13.79 -48.05
C ILE A 489 14.02 12.50 -48.86
N CYS A 490 14.23 11.34 -48.22
CA CYS A 490 13.68 9.98 -48.47
C CYS A 490 14.25 9.01 -49.54
N LEU A 491 14.36 7.75 -49.08
CA LEU A 491 14.22 6.45 -49.77
C LEU A 491 13.68 5.50 -48.66
N GLU A 492 12.56 4.76 -48.72
CA GLU A 492 11.79 4.10 -49.81
C GLU A 492 12.45 2.78 -50.29
N GLU A 493 11.77 1.64 -50.53
CA GLU A 493 10.51 1.07 -50.01
C GLU A 493 10.58 -0.49 -50.10
N ARG A 494 9.58 -1.20 -49.54
CA ARG A 494 9.26 -2.63 -49.73
C ARG A 494 9.17 -3.05 -51.21
N ILE A 495 9.76 -4.19 -51.55
CA ILE A 495 9.53 -4.89 -52.83
C ILE A 495 9.14 -6.36 -52.61
N HIS A 496 7.94 -6.75 -53.07
CA HIS A 496 7.81 -7.94 -53.91
C HIS A 496 6.57 -7.88 -54.80
N ASN A 497 6.72 -8.41 -56.01
CA ASN A 497 5.69 -8.52 -57.05
C ASN A 497 4.95 -9.90 -56.91
N THR A 498 4.01 -10.35 -57.75
CA THR A 498 3.96 -10.25 -59.22
C THR A 498 2.56 -10.54 -59.82
N ASN A 499 2.38 -10.05 -61.05
CA ASN A 499 1.53 -10.56 -62.14
C ASN A 499 0.05 -10.11 -62.31
N HIS A 500 -0.28 -10.03 -63.60
CA HIS A 500 -1.42 -9.50 -64.35
C HIS A 500 -2.05 -10.69 -65.15
N PRO A 501 -3.04 -10.54 -66.09
CA PRO A 501 -4.08 -9.50 -66.28
C PRO A 501 -5.48 -10.08 -66.71
N ILE A 502 -6.42 -9.18 -67.09
CA ILE A 502 -7.66 -9.37 -67.91
C ILE A 502 -8.85 -10.15 -67.30
N GLY A 503 -10.04 -9.52 -67.39
CA GLY A 503 -11.37 -10.13 -67.23
C GLY A 503 -12.46 -9.05 -67.21
N THR A 504 -13.53 -9.18 -68.01
CA THR A 504 -14.66 -8.23 -68.11
C THR A 504 -15.94 -8.81 -67.51
N GLU A 505 -16.95 -7.93 -67.33
CA GLU A 505 -18.37 -8.26 -67.06
C GLU A 505 -18.66 -8.93 -65.68
N GLU A 506 -19.85 -8.84 -65.06
CA GLU A 506 -21.03 -8.00 -65.36
C GLU A 506 -21.71 -7.53 -64.05
N CYS A 507 -22.91 -6.95 -64.15
CA CYS A 507 -23.74 -6.56 -63.00
C CYS A 507 -24.39 -7.78 -62.32
N ASP A 508 -24.86 -7.62 -61.08
CA ASP A 508 -26.31 -7.78 -60.82
C ASP A 508 -26.77 -7.09 -59.52
N VAL A 509 -28.09 -7.06 -59.31
CA VAL A 509 -28.85 -6.24 -58.34
C VAL A 509 -29.02 -6.86 -56.94
#